data_AF-A0A699TKT6-F1
#
_entry.id   AF-A0A699TKT6-F1
#
_cell.length_a   1.000
_cell.length_b   1.000
_cell.length_c   1.000
_cell.angle_alpha   90.00
_cell.angle_beta   90.00
_cell.angle_gamma   90.00
#
_symmetry.space_group_name_H-M   'P 1'
#
loop_
_entity.id
_entity.type
_entity.pdbx_description
1 polymer ?
#
loop_
_entity_poly.entity_id
_entity_poly.type
_entity_poly.pdbx_seq_one_letter_code
_entity_poly.pdbx_strand_id
1 'polypeptide(L)'
;MESVFRINNCTAENQVKFATCTLHSVALTWWNTHVKTVGHKATYGMPWKTLMKMMTEKYCPRNEIRKLEMELWDLKRSSRHNSWKYSGI
;
A
#
# COMPACT_ATOMS: atom_id res chain seq x y z
N MET A 1 -2.57 7.83 5.84
CA MET A 1 -2.83 7.45 7.25
C MET A 1 -1.90 8.16 8.23
N GLU A 2 -0.59 8.17 8.00
CA GLU A 2 0.38 8.76 8.95
C GLU A 2 0.16 10.25 9.27
N SER A 3 -0.26 11.05 8.29
CA SER A 3 -0.65 12.44 8.51
C SER A 3 -1.83 12.55 9.47
N VAL A 4 -2.84 11.69 9.31
CA VAL A 4 -4.02 11.64 10.18
C VAL A 4 -3.62 11.26 11.60
N PHE A 5 -2.68 10.33 11.78
CA PHE A 5 -2.15 10.01 13.11
C PHE A 5 -1.45 11.20 13.77
N ARG A 6 -0.63 11.94 13.02
CA ARG A 6 0.05 13.14 13.52
C ARG A 6 -0.93 14.24 13.90
N ILE A 7 -1.90 14.53 13.04
CA ILE A 7 -2.91 15.58 13.28
C ILE A 7 -3.77 15.26 14.50
N ASN A 8 -4.13 13.99 14.70
CA ASN A 8 -4.99 13.56 15.82
C ASN A 8 -4.21 13.13 17.07
N ASN A 9 -2.89 13.34 17.11
CA ASN A 9 -2.02 12.88 18.19
C ASN A 9 -2.25 11.40 18.59
N CYS A 10 -2.40 10.53 17.59
CA CYS A 10 -2.80 9.14 17.77
C CYS A 10 -1.69 8.32 18.42
N THR A 11 -1.96 7.79 19.62
CA THR A 11 -1.04 6.89 20.32
C THR A 11 -0.83 5.59 19.55
N ALA A 12 0.35 4.99 19.69
CA ALA A 12 0.72 3.77 18.96
C ALA A 12 -0.31 2.63 19.11
N GLU A 13 -0.90 2.49 20.30
CA GLU A 13 -1.92 1.48 20.63
C GLU A 13 -3.24 1.65 19.86
N ASN A 14 -3.53 2.87 19.39
CA ASN A 14 -4.77 3.18 18.68
C ASN A 14 -4.59 3.26 17.16
N GLN A 15 -3.35 3.31 16.67
CA GLN A 15 -3.06 3.46 15.24
C GLN A 15 -3.62 2.30 14.40
N VAL A 16 -3.46 1.05 14.85
CA VAL A 16 -4.00 -0.11 14.14
C VAL A 16 -5.52 -0.05 14.10
N LYS A 17 -6.19 0.21 15.23
CA LYS A 17 -7.65 0.35 15.29
C LYS A 17 -8.13 1.40 14.30
N PHE A 18 -7.54 2.60 14.36
CA PHE A 18 -7.92 3.73 13.51
C PHE A 18 -7.70 3.43 12.02
N ALA A 19 -6.57 2.84 11.65
CA ALA A 19 -6.31 2.48 10.25
C ALA A 19 -7.31 1.44 9.74
N THR A 20 -7.62 0.43 10.57
CA THR A 20 -8.50 -0.67 10.15
C THR A 20 -9.95 -0.22 9.94
N CYS A 21 -10.39 0.84 10.62
CA CYS A 21 -11.67 1.49 10.36
C CYS A 21 -11.80 2.10 8.94
N THR A 22 -10.67 2.35 8.27
CA THR A 22 -10.68 2.89 6.89
C THR A 22 -10.67 1.81 5.82
N LEU A 23 -10.61 0.53 6.19
CA LEU A 23 -10.62 -0.58 5.25
C LEU A 23 -12.03 -0.78 4.69
N HIS A 24 -12.10 -1.03 3.38
CA HIS A 24 -13.36 -1.26 2.68
C HIS A 24 -13.26 -2.54 1.82
N SER A 25 -14.42 -3.11 1.50
CA SER A 25 -14.57 -4.22 0.55
C SER A 25 -13.61 -5.39 0.84
N VAL A 26 -12.85 -5.83 -0.17
CA VAL A 26 -11.93 -6.97 -0.07
C VAL A 26 -10.86 -6.82 1.01
N ALA A 27 -10.44 -5.59 1.31
CA ALA A 27 -9.46 -5.32 2.37
C ALA A 27 -10.06 -5.51 3.76
N LEU A 28 -11.32 -5.10 3.95
CA LEU A 28 -12.04 -5.32 5.20
C LEU A 28 -12.31 -6.82 5.42
N THR A 29 -12.73 -7.56 4.39
CA THR A 29 -12.94 -9.01 4.48
C THR A 29 -11.65 -9.75 4.85
N TRP A 30 -10.53 -9.37 4.24
CA TRP A 30 -9.23 -9.93 4.60
C TRP A 30 -8.85 -9.62 6.05
N TRP A 31 -8.99 -8.37 6.49
CA TRP A 31 -8.68 -7.99 7.87
C TRP A 31 -9.52 -8.74 8.89
N ASN A 32 -10.83 -8.86 8.65
CA ASN A 32 -11.73 -9.62 9.52
C ASN A 32 -11.34 -11.10 9.61
N THR A 33 -10.88 -11.69 8.51
CA THR A 33 -10.36 -13.05 8.50
C THR A 33 -9.07 -13.15 9.33
N HIS A 34 -8.15 -12.20 9.18
CA HIS A 34 -6.92 -12.15 9.96
C HIS A 34 -7.20 -12.02 11.47
N VAL A 35 -8.12 -11.14 11.88
CA VAL A 35 -8.55 -10.99 13.28
C VAL A 35 -9.14 -12.29 13.82
N LYS A 36 -9.95 -13.01 13.03
CA LYS A 36 -10.51 -14.31 13.43
C LYS A 36 -9.43 -15.37 13.64
N THR A 37 -8.42 -15.41 12.78
CA THR A 37 -7.35 -16.42 12.85
C THR A 37 -6.34 -16.13 13.96
N VAL A 38 -5.91 -14.87 14.12
CA VAL A 38 -4.85 -14.47 15.04
C VAL A 38 -5.39 -14.07 16.42
N GLY A 39 -6.66 -13.66 16.47
CA GLY A 39 -7.32 -13.25 17.70
C GLY A 39 -7.17 -11.76 17.99
N HIS A 40 -8.24 -11.16 18.52
CA HIS A 40 -8.38 -9.71 18.72
C HIS A 40 -7.21 -9.09 19.51
N LYS A 41 -6.78 -9.72 20.60
CA LYS A 41 -5.71 -9.20 21.47
C LYS A 41 -4.37 -9.11 20.74
N ALA A 42 -4.00 -10.16 20.01
CA ALA A 42 -2.75 -10.19 19.26
C ALA A 42 -2.80 -9.25 18.05
N THR A 43 -3.93 -9.23 17.34
CA THR A 43 -4.09 -8.40 16.15
C THR A 43 -4.05 -6.90 16.46
N TYR A 44 -4.77 -6.42 17.47
CA TYR A 44 -4.76 -4.99 17.82
C TYR A 44 -3.59 -4.58 18.72
N GLY A 45 -2.84 -5.54 19.27
CA GLY A 45 -1.61 -5.30 20.01
C GLY A 45 -0.37 -5.14 19.12
N MET A 46 -0.48 -5.41 17.80
CA MET A 46 0.68 -5.28 16.91
C MET A 46 1.02 -3.80 16.62
N PRO A 47 2.29 -3.46 16.36
CA PRO A 47 2.66 -2.12 15.90
C PRO A 47 2.07 -1.79 14.53
N TRP A 48 1.73 -0.52 14.29
CA TRP A 48 1.28 -0.03 12.98
C TRP A 48 2.24 -0.40 11.83
N LYS A 49 3.56 -0.36 12.06
CA LYS A 49 4.57 -0.75 11.07
C LYS A 49 4.39 -2.20 10.58
N THR A 50 3.96 -3.10 11.47
CA THR A 50 3.70 -4.50 11.13
C THR A 50 2.47 -4.61 10.23
N LEU A 51 1.37 -3.93 10.57
CA LEU A 51 0.18 -3.86 9.72
C LEU A 51 0.51 -3.29 8.34
N MET A 52 1.29 -2.21 8.28
CA MET A 52 1.72 -1.60 7.02
C MET A 52 2.49 -2.60 6.15
N LYS A 53 3.44 -3.33 6.73
CA LYS A 53 4.19 -4.38 6.02
C LYS A 53 3.26 -5.44 5.44
N MET A 54 2.32 -5.96 6.24
CA MET A 54 1.35 -6.96 5.78
C MET A 54 0.48 -6.45 4.63
N MET A 55 0.00 -5.20 4.72
CA MET A 55 -0.79 -4.57 3.66
C MET A 55 0.01 -4.39 2.38
N THR A 56 1.28 -3.97 2.48
CA THR A 56 2.18 -3.83 1.33
C THR A 56 2.45 -5.17 0.67
N GLU A 57 2.76 -6.21 1.44
CA GLU A 57 3.01 -7.56 0.91
C GLU A 57 1.79 -8.12 0.18
N LYS A 58 0.58 -7.86 0.69
CA LYS A 58 -0.66 -8.36 0.10
C LYS A 58 -1.12 -7.59 -1.14
N TYR A 59 -1.05 -6.27 -1.11
CA TYR A 59 -1.69 -5.40 -2.11
C TYR A 59 -0.71 -4.63 -3.01
N CYS A 60 0.58 -4.59 -2.66
CA CYS A 60 1.62 -3.95 -3.46
C CYS A 60 2.74 -4.96 -3.77
N PRO A 61 2.41 -6.06 -4.47
CA PRO A 61 3.37 -7.14 -4.68
C PRO A 61 4.49 -6.67 -5.63
N ARG A 62 5.73 -7.03 -5.31
CA ARG A 62 6.93 -6.47 -5.96
C ARG A 62 6.99 -6.77 -7.46
N ASN A 63 6.40 -7.87 -7.92
CA ASN A 63 6.33 -8.24 -9.33
C ASN A 63 5.49 -7.23 -10.15
N GLU A 64 4.34 -6.80 -9.63
CA GLU A 64 3.49 -5.80 -10.30
C GLU A 64 4.17 -4.44 -10.33
N ILE A 65 4.87 -4.06 -9.26
CA ILE A 65 5.70 -2.84 -9.25
C ILE A 65 6.77 -2.90 -10.34
N ARG A 66 7.49 -4.02 -10.46
CA ARG A 66 8.51 -4.19 -11.51
C ARG A 66 7.91 -4.16 -12.92
N LYS A 67 6.70 -4.70 -13.09
CA LYS A 67 5.98 -4.63 -14.36
C LYS A 67 5.68 -3.17 -14.75
N LEU A 68 5.15 -2.39 -13.81
CA LEU A 68 4.90 -0.96 -14.02
C LEU A 68 6.20 -0.17 -14.27
N GLU A 69 7.29 -0.49 -13.55
CA GLU A 69 8.61 0.11 -13.79
C GLU A 69 9.07 -0.16 -15.24
N MET A 70 8.91 -1.38 -15.75
CA MET A 70 9.26 -1.73 -17.14
C MET A 70 8.38 -1.03 -18.17
N GLU A 71 7.06 -1.03 -17.97
CA GLU A 71 6.12 -0.32 -18.86
C GLU A 71 6.46 1.17 -18.94
N LEU A 72 6.80 1.80 -17.82
CA LEU A 72 7.24 3.19 -17.78
C LEU A 72 8.56 3.41 -18.56
N TRP A 73 9.52 2.49 -18.42
CA TRP A 73 10.77 2.54 -19.19
C TRP A 73 10.51 2.47 -20.69
N ASP A 74 9.63 1.58 -21.13
CA ASP A 74 9.25 1.42 -22.55
C ASP A 74 8.51 2.63 -23.09
N LEU A 75 7.57 3.18 -22.33
CA LEU A 75 6.91 4.45 -22.66
C LEU A 75 7.93 5.58 -22.83
N LYS A 76 8.87 5.72 -21.90
CA LYS A 76 9.93 6.75 -21.98
C LYS A 76 10.85 6.55 -23.20
N ARG A 77 11.11 5.30 -23.62
CA ARG A 77 11.87 5.02 -24.85
C ARG A 77 11.07 5.40 -26.09
N SER A 78 9.78 5.06 -26.12
CA SER A 78 8.87 5.41 -27.21
C SER A 78 8.70 6.92 -27.37
N SER A 79 8.47 7.66 -26.28
CA SER A 79 8.38 9.13 -26.32
C SER A 79 9.66 9.78 -26.84
N ARG A 80 10.84 9.27 -26.47
CA ARG A 80 12.11 9.74 -27.02
C ARG A 80 12.19 9.47 -28.52
N HIS A 81 11.94 8.24 -28.96
CA HIS A 81 11.97 7.87 -30.38
C HIS A 81 11.01 8.74 -31.23
N ASN A 82 9.81 9.01 -30.71
CA ASN A 82 8.85 9.89 -31.36
C ASN A 82 9.35 11.33 -31.41
N SER A 83 9.98 11.83 -30.34
CA SER A 83 10.61 13.16 -30.34
C SER A 83 11.64 13.30 -31.45
N TRP A 84 12.53 12.32 -31.64
CA TRP A 84 13.50 12.34 -32.75
C TRP A 84 12.80 12.34 -34.11
N LYS A 85 11.77 11.49 -34.30
CA LYS A 85 10.99 11.43 -35.54
C LYS A 85 10.30 12.75 -35.92
N TYR A 86 9.78 13.50 -34.95
CA TYR A 86 9.09 14.78 -35.22
C TYR A 86 10.01 16.01 -35.18
N SER A 87 11.28 15.85 -34.77
CA SER A 87 12.29 16.93 -34.81
C SER A 87 13.17 16.90 -36.06
N GLY A 88 12.96 15.95 -36.98
CA GLY A 88 13.61 15.94 -38.29
C GLY A 88 15.11 15.68 -38.27
N ILE A 89 15.64 15.06 -37.20
CA ILE A 89 17.00 14.51 -37.12
C ILE A 89 16.96 13.03 -37.49
#